data_AF-X1RAK8-F1
#
_entry.id   AF-X1RAK8-F1
#
_cell.length_a   1.000
_cell.length_b   1.000
_cell.length_c   1.000
_cell.angle_alpha   90.00
_cell.angle_beta   90.00
_cell.angle_gamma   90.00
#
_symmetry.space_group_name_H-M   'P 1'
#
loop_
_entity.id
_entity.type
_entity.pdbx_description
1 polymer ?
#
loop_
_entity_poly.entity_id
_entity_poly.type
_entity_poly.pdbx_seq_one_letter_code
_entity_poly.pdbx_strand_id
1 'polypeptide(L)'
;MEEHFRVARKELRLDFFAIADNAKLTEDPIKRRFYMRELEGPRGASDGRSPETLDSLIEFHRISKPDWQKLQRLVRDYYEPYNFVTFLAYEWCSATYGDHNVYYFNDDEPIRLPSNLPDLYKELSETRCMIIPHHSGYALGRRGVNWNYHNPRLERLVEIFSLHGSSE
;
A
#
# COMPACT_ATOMS: atom_id res chain seq x y z
N MET A 1 9.93 -10.08 -5.66
CA MET A 1 9.62 -9.04 -6.67
C MET A 1 9.65 -9.58 -8.10
N GLU A 2 10.80 -9.89 -8.71
CA GLU A 2 10.86 -10.37 -10.11
C GLU A 2 10.01 -11.63 -10.36
N GLU A 3 10.04 -12.57 -9.43
CA GLU A 3 9.22 -13.79 -9.49
C GLU A 3 7.72 -13.50 -9.59
N HIS A 4 7.22 -12.44 -8.95
CA HIS A 4 5.81 -12.06 -9.06
C HIS A 4 5.45 -11.64 -10.49
N PHE A 5 6.32 -10.88 -11.16
CA PHE A 5 6.12 -10.52 -12.57
C PHE A 5 6.16 -11.77 -13.46
N ARG A 6 7.10 -12.69 -13.20
CA ARG A 6 7.21 -13.95 -13.95
C ARG A 6 5.93 -14.79 -13.82
N VAL A 7 5.43 -14.98 -12.60
CA VAL A 7 4.22 -15.75 -12.30
C VAL A 7 2.99 -15.06 -12.90
N ALA A 8 2.82 -13.76 -12.68
CA ALA A 8 1.71 -12.97 -13.22
C ALA A 8 1.61 -13.11 -14.75
N ARG A 9 2.74 -12.98 -15.45
CA ARG A 9 2.78 -13.06 -16.91
C ARG A 9 2.66 -14.47 -17.45
N LYS A 10 3.47 -15.42 -16.95
CA LYS A 10 3.61 -16.74 -17.59
C LYS A 10 2.60 -17.76 -17.08
N GLU A 11 2.28 -17.72 -15.79
CA GLU A 11 1.49 -18.75 -15.13
C GLU A 11 0.03 -18.32 -15.03
N LEU A 12 -0.21 -17.11 -14.50
CA LEU A 12 -1.56 -16.56 -14.36
C LEU A 12 -2.08 -15.92 -15.64
N ARG A 13 -1.18 -15.57 -16.59
CA ARG A 13 -1.51 -14.96 -17.88
C ARG A 13 -2.39 -13.72 -17.72
N LEU A 14 -2.06 -12.87 -16.73
CA LEU A 14 -2.77 -11.61 -16.53
C LEU A 14 -2.46 -10.65 -17.69
N ASP A 15 -3.43 -9.82 -18.06
CA ASP A 15 -3.23 -8.76 -19.06
C ASP A 15 -2.54 -7.53 -18.46
N PHE A 16 -2.70 -7.31 -17.15
CA PHE A 16 -2.09 -6.21 -16.43
C PHE A 16 -1.69 -6.60 -15.01
N PHE A 17 -0.67 -5.93 -14.47
CA PHE A 17 -0.13 -6.24 -13.15
C PHE A 17 0.52 -5.04 -12.48
N ALA A 18 0.37 -4.95 -11.16
CA ALA A 18 1.03 -3.96 -10.31
C ALA A 18 1.39 -4.60 -8.98
N ILE A 19 2.54 -4.21 -8.42
CA ILE A 19 2.88 -4.52 -7.03
C ILE A 19 2.67 -3.23 -6.25
N ALA A 20 1.66 -3.22 -5.37
CA ALA A 20 1.38 -2.11 -4.46
C ALA A 20 1.87 -2.49 -3.06
N ASP A 21 3.20 -2.63 -2.90
CA ASP A 21 3.78 -2.88 -1.58
C ASP A 21 3.62 -1.64 -0.68
N ASN A 22 3.72 -1.85 0.63
CA ASN A 22 3.50 -0.80 1.62
C ASN A 22 4.61 0.27 1.55
N ALA A 23 4.24 1.50 1.19
CA ALA A 23 5.08 2.66 1.40
C ALA A 23 4.66 3.31 2.72
N LYS A 24 5.25 2.80 3.80
CA LYS A 24 4.89 3.29 5.14
C LYS A 24 5.40 4.70 5.41
N LEU A 25 4.46 5.52 5.88
CA LEU A 25 4.75 6.69 6.71
C LEU A 25 4.84 6.26 8.16
N THR A 26 6.06 6.13 8.67
CA THR A 26 6.26 6.04 10.11
C THR A 26 6.21 7.45 10.70
N GLU A 27 5.01 7.89 11.10
CA GLU A 27 4.65 8.40 12.44
C GLU A 27 3.31 9.20 12.44
N ASP A 28 2.22 8.56 12.90
CA ASP A 28 1.14 9.21 13.67
C ASP A 28 1.05 8.53 15.07
N PRO A 29 1.43 9.21 16.16
CA PRO A 29 1.68 8.62 17.49
C PRO A 29 0.46 8.14 18.32
N ILE A 30 -0.79 8.36 17.90
CA ILE A 30 -1.94 8.12 18.80
C ILE A 30 -2.34 6.63 18.95
N LYS A 31 -1.98 5.74 18.01
CA LYS A 31 -2.38 4.30 18.07
C LYS A 31 -1.36 3.31 18.61
N ARG A 32 -0.11 3.72 18.82
CA ARG A 32 0.93 2.89 19.47
C ARG A 32 0.49 2.40 20.86
N ARG A 33 -0.40 3.15 21.53
CA ARG A 33 -0.94 2.81 22.86
C ARG A 33 -2.05 1.75 22.85
N PHE A 34 -2.72 1.51 21.72
CA PHE A 34 -3.74 0.45 21.57
C PHE A 34 -3.13 -0.90 21.18
N TYR A 35 -2.02 -0.90 20.45
CA TYR A 35 -1.20 -2.09 20.17
C TYR A 35 -0.68 -2.78 21.44
N MET A 36 -0.65 -2.09 22.58
CA MET A 36 -0.26 -2.62 23.89
C MET A 36 -1.36 -3.43 24.62
N ARG A 37 -2.63 -3.36 24.17
CA ARG A 37 -3.77 -3.94 24.94
C ARG A 37 -4.26 -5.32 24.47
N GLU A 38 -3.92 -5.76 23.25
CA GLU A 38 -4.19 -7.14 22.75
C GLU A 38 -2.99 -8.08 22.87
N LEU A 39 -1.85 -7.60 23.39
CA LEU A 39 -0.80 -8.45 23.96
C LEU A 39 -1.16 -8.92 25.39
N GLU A 40 -2.28 -8.42 25.96
CA GLU A 40 -2.84 -8.84 27.24
C GLU A 40 -4.05 -9.78 27.04
N GLY A 41 -3.80 -10.99 26.52
CA GLY A 41 -4.73 -12.12 26.61
C GLY A 41 -4.24 -13.14 27.65
N PRO A 42 -5.06 -13.62 28.60
CA PRO A 42 -4.59 -14.46 29.69
C PRO A 42 -4.40 -15.91 29.22
N ARG A 43 -3.13 -16.26 28.94
CA ARG A 43 -2.44 -17.58 28.85
C ARG A 43 -1.40 -17.51 27.71
N GLY A 44 -0.07 -17.53 27.86
CA GLY A 44 0.87 -17.66 28.97
C GLY A 44 2.20 -18.28 28.43
N ALA A 45 3.32 -17.56 28.59
CA ALA A 45 4.74 -17.98 28.62
C ALA A 45 5.37 -18.81 27.47
N SER A 46 6.51 -18.31 26.94
CA SER A 46 7.70 -19.05 26.46
C SER A 46 8.10 -19.07 24.96
N ASP A 47 8.25 -17.91 24.30
CA ASP A 47 9.28 -17.80 23.24
C ASP A 47 10.10 -16.50 23.20
N GLY A 48 9.79 -15.52 24.06
CA GLY A 48 10.62 -14.31 24.18
C GLY A 48 10.70 -13.47 22.90
N ARG A 49 9.83 -13.70 21.91
CA ARG A 49 9.75 -12.86 20.72
C ARG A 49 8.84 -11.67 21.01
N SER A 50 9.45 -10.74 21.73
CA SER A 50 8.94 -9.46 22.20
C SER A 50 8.64 -8.48 21.02
N PRO A 51 8.15 -7.25 21.31
CA PRO A 51 7.70 -6.24 20.34
C PRO A 51 8.62 -5.95 19.14
N GLU A 52 9.89 -6.37 19.20
CA GLU A 52 10.84 -6.33 18.09
C GLU A 52 10.36 -7.17 16.90
N THR A 53 9.55 -8.21 17.12
CA THR A 53 8.94 -9.00 16.04
C THR A 53 7.88 -8.20 15.30
N LEU A 54 7.11 -7.37 16.03
CA LEU A 54 6.10 -6.50 15.45
C LEU A 54 6.75 -5.27 14.79
N ASP A 55 7.75 -4.66 15.42
CA ASP A 55 8.54 -3.58 14.83
C ASP A 55 9.32 -4.08 13.60
N SER A 56 9.84 -5.32 13.62
CA SER A 56 10.46 -5.96 12.45
C SER A 56 9.43 -6.23 11.35
N LEU A 57 8.23 -6.73 11.67
CA LEU A 57 7.15 -6.86 10.68
C LEU A 57 6.71 -5.50 10.16
N ILE A 58 6.77 -4.45 10.98
CA ILE A 58 6.41 -3.10 10.57
C ILE A 58 7.47 -2.49 9.65
N GLU A 59 8.76 -2.63 9.96
CA GLU A 59 9.89 -2.21 9.12
C GLU A 59 10.02 -3.05 7.84
N PHE A 60 9.71 -4.35 7.89
CA PHE A 60 9.85 -5.28 6.77
C PHE A 60 9.01 -4.88 5.55
N HIS A 61 7.88 -4.22 5.78
CA HIS A 61 6.97 -3.84 4.71
C HIS A 61 7.22 -2.43 4.19
N ARG A 62 8.25 -1.68 4.63
CA ARG A 62 8.54 -0.36 4.04
C ARG A 62 9.33 -0.54 2.75
N ILE A 63 8.80 -0.06 1.63
CA ILE A 63 9.57 0.01 0.37
C ILE A 63 10.83 0.86 0.59
N SER A 64 12.00 0.23 0.46
CA SER A 64 13.28 0.93 0.50
C SER A 64 13.56 1.65 -0.83
N LYS A 65 14.43 2.67 -0.84
CA LYS A 65 14.84 3.33 -2.10
C LYS A 65 15.44 2.33 -3.12
N PRO A 66 16.32 1.39 -2.74
CA PRO A 66 16.77 0.34 -3.65
C PRO A 66 15.65 -0.55 -4.19
N ASP A 67 14.66 -0.90 -3.36
CA ASP A 67 13.52 -1.71 -3.79
C ASP A 67 12.59 -0.93 -4.73
N TRP A 68 12.36 0.36 -4.48
CA TRP A 68 11.64 1.22 -5.41
C TRP A 68 12.33 1.29 -6.77
N GLN A 69 13.65 1.52 -6.78
CA GLN A 69 14.42 1.53 -8.03
C GLN A 69 14.41 0.17 -8.73
N LYS A 70 14.39 -0.93 -7.98
CA LYS A 70 14.24 -2.28 -8.52
C LYS A 70 12.85 -2.48 -9.12
N LEU A 71 11.79 -2.01 -8.45
CA LEU A 71 10.42 -2.06 -8.94
C LEU A 71 10.27 -1.26 -10.22
N GLN A 72 10.79 -0.03 -10.28
CA GLN A 72 10.80 0.80 -11.50
C GLN A 72 11.47 0.08 -12.68
N ARG A 73 12.61 -0.60 -12.46
CA ARG A 73 13.25 -1.42 -13.50
C ARG A 73 12.37 -2.60 -13.93
N LEU A 74 11.83 -3.36 -12.99
CA LEU A 74 11.00 -4.52 -13.30
C LEU A 74 9.70 -4.15 -14.02
N VAL A 75 9.07 -3.04 -13.64
CA VAL A 75 7.90 -2.49 -14.34
C VAL A 75 8.26 -2.24 -15.80
N ARG A 76 9.39 -1.56 -16.08
CA ARG A 76 9.87 -1.33 -17.46
C ARG A 76 10.21 -2.62 -18.20
N ASP A 77 10.98 -3.51 -17.58
CA ASP A 77 11.53 -4.69 -18.24
C ASP A 77 10.43 -5.70 -18.62
N TYR A 78 9.34 -5.75 -17.83
CA TYR A 78 8.21 -6.63 -18.10
C TYR A 78 7.09 -5.95 -18.90
N TYR A 79 7.12 -4.63 -19.10
CA TYR A 79 6.09 -3.92 -19.86
C TYR A 79 6.06 -4.40 -21.31
N GLU A 80 4.93 -4.96 -21.71
CA GLU A 80 4.68 -5.41 -23.07
C GLU A 80 3.35 -4.82 -23.56
N PRO A 81 3.37 -3.77 -24.40
CA PRO A 81 2.15 -3.15 -24.91
C PRO A 81 1.19 -4.19 -25.48
N TYR A 82 -0.08 -4.08 -25.13
CA TYR A 82 -1.18 -4.94 -25.58
C TYR A 82 -1.14 -6.41 -25.09
N ASN A 83 -0.10 -6.84 -24.36
CA ASN A 83 0.04 -8.22 -23.89
C ASN A 83 0.19 -8.33 -22.36
N PHE A 84 1.02 -7.49 -21.75
CA PHE A 84 1.25 -7.48 -20.31
C PHE A 84 1.62 -6.06 -19.85
N VAL A 85 0.61 -5.31 -19.42
CA VAL A 85 0.77 -3.93 -18.97
C VAL A 85 1.11 -3.89 -17.49
N THR A 86 2.30 -3.42 -17.17
CA THR A 86 2.77 -3.24 -15.80
C THR A 86 2.58 -1.81 -15.33
N PHE A 87 2.22 -1.62 -14.05
CA PHE A 87 2.11 -0.30 -13.43
C PHE A 87 3.06 -0.17 -12.24
N LEU A 88 3.69 1.00 -12.12
CA LEU A 88 4.42 1.39 -10.92
C LEU A 88 3.40 1.82 -9.86
N ALA A 89 3.41 1.15 -8.71
CA ALA A 89 2.43 1.39 -7.67
C ALA A 89 3.01 1.19 -6.26
N TYR A 90 2.30 1.72 -5.26
CA TYR A 90 2.57 1.49 -3.85
C TYR A 90 1.32 1.74 -3.01
N GLU A 91 1.27 1.15 -1.82
CA GLU A 91 0.23 1.40 -0.84
C GLU A 91 0.68 2.51 0.13
N TRP A 92 0.02 3.66 0.11
CA TRP A 92 0.15 4.70 1.12
C TRP A 92 -0.76 4.37 2.31
N CYS A 93 -0.17 4.17 3.49
CA CYS A 93 -0.94 3.68 4.64
C CYS A 93 -1.24 4.77 5.67
N SER A 94 -2.49 4.81 6.16
CA SER A 94 -2.88 5.68 7.25
C SER A 94 -3.94 5.08 8.16
N ALA A 95 -3.64 5.16 9.45
CA ALA A 95 -4.58 4.89 10.52
C ALA A 95 -5.81 5.83 10.53
N THR A 96 -5.62 7.08 10.11
CA THR A 96 -6.60 8.18 10.24
C THR A 96 -7.40 8.37 8.96
N TYR A 97 -6.74 8.21 7.82
CA TYR A 97 -7.34 8.43 6.50
C TYR A 97 -7.73 7.13 5.80
N GLY A 98 -7.21 5.99 6.26
CA GLY A 98 -7.27 4.72 5.57
C GLY A 98 -6.12 4.55 4.59
N ASP A 99 -6.00 3.36 4.02
CA ASP A 99 -4.92 3.05 3.10
C ASP A 99 -5.35 3.26 1.66
N HIS A 100 -4.40 3.66 0.83
CA HIS A 100 -4.64 4.13 -0.52
C HIS A 100 -3.54 3.61 -1.44
N ASN A 101 -3.91 2.81 -2.45
CA ASN A 101 -2.99 2.38 -3.48
C ASN A 101 -2.82 3.50 -4.51
N VAL A 102 -1.59 3.96 -4.69
CA VAL A 102 -1.20 4.94 -5.70
C VAL A 102 -0.66 4.19 -6.91
N TYR A 103 -1.24 4.42 -8.08
CA TYR A 103 -0.81 3.88 -9.37
C TYR A 103 -0.34 5.01 -10.27
N TYR A 104 0.92 4.97 -10.69
CA TYR A 104 1.49 5.94 -11.61
C TYR A 104 1.27 5.54 -13.06
N PHE A 105 1.12 6.54 -13.93
CA PHE A 105 1.12 6.33 -15.37
C PHE A 105 2.54 6.10 -15.91
N ASN A 106 3.54 6.80 -15.36
CA ASN A 106 4.95 6.62 -15.74
C ASN A 106 5.68 5.68 -14.76
N ASP A 107 6.75 5.05 -15.24
CA ASP A 107 7.52 4.03 -14.51
C ASP A 107 8.77 4.57 -13.78
N ASP A 108 8.99 5.88 -13.82
CA ASP A 108 10.14 6.58 -13.22
C ASP A 108 9.74 7.58 -12.14
N GLU A 109 8.46 7.62 -11.77
CA GLU A 109 7.94 8.53 -10.75
C GLU A 109 8.58 8.28 -9.37
N PRO A 110 8.92 9.33 -8.60
CA PRO A 110 9.36 9.15 -7.23
C PRO A 110 8.21 8.71 -6.32
N ILE A 111 8.52 7.99 -5.25
CA ILE A 111 7.53 7.66 -4.22
C ILE A 111 7.13 8.93 -3.43
N ARG A 112 5.83 9.16 -3.19
CA ARG A 112 5.32 10.30 -2.38
C ARG A 112 4.80 9.80 -1.04
N LEU A 113 5.39 10.31 0.04
CA LEU A 113 5.07 9.89 1.40
C LEU A 113 4.92 11.11 2.32
N PRO A 114 3.90 11.95 2.11
CA PRO A 114 3.54 13.00 3.07
C PRO A 114 2.67 12.43 4.19
N SER A 115 2.74 13.01 5.39
CA SER A 115 2.13 12.45 6.61
C SER A 115 0.60 12.43 6.63
N ASN A 116 -0.07 13.08 5.69
CA ASN A 116 -1.53 13.14 5.61
C ASN A 116 -2.04 13.09 4.15
N LEU A 117 -3.30 12.70 4.00
CA LEU A 117 -3.92 12.47 2.70
C LEU A 117 -4.12 13.76 1.87
N PRO A 118 -4.52 14.91 2.45
CA PRO A 118 -4.56 16.18 1.72
C PRO A 118 -3.22 16.58 1.08
N ASP A 119 -2.11 16.39 1.80
CA ASP A 119 -0.77 16.66 1.26
C ASP A 119 -0.40 15.65 0.17
N LEU A 120 -0.80 14.38 0.30
CA LEU A 120 -0.65 13.39 -0.78
C LEU A 120 -1.37 13.85 -2.06
N TYR A 121 -2.62 14.31 -1.94
CA TYR A 121 -3.34 14.85 -3.09
C TYR A 121 -2.67 16.07 -3.70
N LYS A 122 -2.12 16.95 -2.87
CA LYS A 122 -1.39 18.13 -3.33
C LYS A 122 -0.12 17.75 -4.09
N GLU A 123 0.68 16.83 -3.54
CA GLU A 123 1.90 16.34 -4.17
C GLU A 123 1.65 15.60 -5.50
N LEU A 124 0.48 14.96 -5.62
CA LEU A 124 0.05 14.23 -6.82
C LEU A 124 -0.87 15.04 -7.75
N SER A 125 -1.11 16.32 -7.44
CA SER A 125 -2.04 17.17 -8.20
C SER A 125 -1.65 17.35 -9.67
N GLU A 126 -0.37 17.42 -9.99
CA GLU A 126 0.11 17.53 -11.37
C GLU A 126 0.66 16.20 -11.92
N THR A 127 0.66 15.15 -11.10
CA THR A 127 1.12 13.82 -11.51
C THR A 127 -0.02 13.04 -12.15
N ARG A 128 0.26 12.44 -13.31
CA ARG A 128 -0.68 11.54 -13.97
C ARG A 128 -0.70 10.20 -13.23
N CYS A 129 -1.60 10.09 -12.27
CA CYS A 129 -1.76 8.92 -11.41
C CYS A 129 -3.23 8.68 -11.08
N MET A 130 -3.48 7.56 -10.42
CA MET A 130 -4.76 7.23 -9.82
C MET A 130 -4.52 6.74 -8.39
N ILE A 131 -5.43 7.10 -7.50
CA ILE A 131 -5.44 6.64 -6.12
C ILE A 131 -6.69 5.77 -5.95
N ILE A 132 -6.54 4.59 -5.36
CA ILE A 132 -7.65 3.68 -5.07
C ILE A 132 -7.63 3.39 -3.57
N PRO A 133 -8.68 3.77 -2.81
CA PRO A 133 -8.80 3.38 -1.41
C PRO A 133 -8.80 1.86 -1.26
N HIS A 134 -7.96 1.35 -0.36
CA HIS A 134 -7.74 -0.07 -0.10
C HIS A 134 -8.59 -0.56 1.09
N HIS A 135 -9.06 -1.82 1.03
CA HIS A 135 -9.87 -2.51 2.03
C HIS A 135 -10.88 -1.59 2.77
N SER A 136 -11.74 -0.96 1.97
CA SER A 136 -12.58 0.16 2.39
C SER A 136 -13.62 -0.18 3.46
N GLY A 137 -13.92 -1.47 3.67
CA GLY A 137 -14.79 -1.97 4.73
C GLY A 137 -14.18 -1.96 6.14
N TYR A 138 -12.90 -1.62 6.30
CA TYR A 138 -12.29 -1.51 7.63
C TYR A 138 -12.89 -0.35 8.45
N ALA A 139 -12.88 -0.47 9.77
CA ALA A 139 -13.41 0.57 10.65
C ALA A 139 -12.54 1.84 10.64
N LEU A 140 -13.17 3.01 10.77
CA LEU A 140 -12.46 4.28 10.99
C LEU A 140 -11.57 4.19 12.23
N GLY A 141 -10.36 4.73 12.15
CA GLY A 141 -9.40 4.55 13.24
C GLY A 141 -8.89 3.10 13.32
N ARG A 142 -9.07 2.26 12.30
CA ARG A 142 -8.41 0.96 12.12
C ARG A 142 -8.02 0.72 10.65
N ARG A 143 -7.42 1.73 10.00
CA ARG A 143 -7.04 1.74 8.57
C ARG A 143 -8.23 1.71 7.60
N GLY A 144 -9.46 1.86 8.10
CA GLY A 144 -10.64 2.14 7.29
C GLY A 144 -10.59 3.49 6.60
N VAL A 145 -11.14 3.54 5.39
CA VAL A 145 -11.16 4.73 4.54
C VAL A 145 -12.02 5.83 5.16
N ASN A 146 -11.46 7.02 5.32
CA ASN A 146 -12.18 8.18 5.83
C ASN A 146 -12.77 9.01 4.68
N TRP A 147 -14.01 8.69 4.32
CA TRP A 147 -14.74 9.31 3.20
C TRP A 147 -14.99 10.82 3.30
N ASN A 148 -14.70 11.45 4.45
CA ASN A 148 -14.69 12.92 4.55
C ASN A 148 -13.52 13.55 3.78
N TYR A 149 -12.51 12.75 3.43
CA TYR A 149 -11.39 13.12 2.58
C TYR A 149 -11.53 12.37 1.27
N HIS A 150 -11.78 13.11 0.20
CA HIS A 150 -11.94 12.53 -1.13
C HIS A 150 -11.49 13.53 -2.18
N ASN A 151 -10.70 13.06 -3.15
CA ASN A 151 -10.35 13.85 -4.33
C ASN A 151 -10.94 13.21 -5.59
N PRO A 152 -12.04 13.73 -6.15
CA PRO A 152 -12.75 13.08 -7.27
C PRO A 152 -11.94 13.03 -8.57
N ARG A 153 -10.83 13.76 -8.66
CA ARG A 153 -9.92 13.70 -9.81
C ARG A 153 -8.93 12.54 -9.68
N LEU A 154 -8.38 12.34 -8.48
CA LEU A 154 -7.37 11.32 -8.20
C LEU A 154 -7.99 9.96 -7.83
N GLU A 155 -9.11 9.98 -7.12
CA GLU A 155 -9.85 8.82 -6.63
C GLU A 155 -11.14 8.70 -7.42
N ARG A 156 -11.16 7.79 -8.39
CA ARG A 156 -12.35 7.54 -9.22
C ARG A 156 -12.89 6.13 -9.06
N LEU A 157 -12.18 5.29 -8.31
CA LEU A 157 -12.48 3.89 -8.06
C LEU A 157 -12.28 3.61 -6.58
N VAL A 158 -12.95 2.57 -6.10
CA VAL A 158 -12.81 2.01 -4.74
C VAL A 158 -12.59 0.51 -4.85
N GLU A 159 -11.72 -0.04 -3.99
CA GLU A 159 -11.61 -1.48 -3.85
C GLU A 159 -12.84 -2.06 -3.12
N ILE A 160 -13.51 -3.01 -3.77
CA ILE A 160 -14.66 -3.74 -3.21
C ILE A 160 -14.30 -5.13 -2.68
N PHE A 161 -13.16 -5.69 -3.09
CA PHE A 161 -12.71 -7.01 -2.67
C PHE A 161 -11.19 -7.14 -2.72
N SER A 162 -10.62 -7.79 -1.71
CA SER A 162 -9.21 -8.19 -1.68
C SER A 162 -8.99 -9.38 -0.76
N LEU A 163 -7.74 -9.74 -0.48
CA LEU A 163 -7.40 -10.74 0.55
C LEU A 163 -7.86 -10.33 1.95
N HIS A 164 -8.23 -9.06 2.15
CA HIS A 164 -8.84 -8.54 3.37
C HIS A 164 -10.35 -8.83 3.48
N GLY A 165 -10.94 -9.43 2.45
CA GLY A 165 -12.37 -9.77 2.38
C GLY A 165 -13.15 -8.83 1.45
N SER A 166 -14.48 -8.91 1.55
CA SER A 166 -15.40 -8.03 0.84
C SER A 166 -15.62 -6.73 1.61
N SER A 167 -15.66 -5.61 0.88
CA SER A 167 -15.98 -4.27 1.39
C SER A 167 -17.37 -3.78 0.94
N GLU A 168 -18.19 -4.65 0.31
CA GLU A 168 -19.59 -4.38 -0.06
C GLU A 168 -20.59 -4.66 1.08
#